data_AF-A0AAU9UJC6-F1
#
_entry.id   AF-A0AAU9UJC6-F1
#
_cell.length_a   1.000
_cell.length_b   1.000
_cell.length_c   1.000
_cell.angle_alpha   90.00
_cell.angle_beta   90.00
_cell.angle_gamma   90.00
#
_symmetry.space_group_name_H-M   'P 1'
#
loop_
_entity.id
_entity.type
_entity.pdbx_description
1 polymer ?
#
loop_
_entity_poly.entity_id
_entity_poly.type
_entity_poly.pdbx_seq_one_letter_code
_entity_poly.pdbx_strand_id
1 'polypeptide(L)'
;MFEDEELEALIDEYCCQTQEELAESLRVTQATVSKRLKAAGYIQKQGNWVPHELKPRDVETRFSMSEMLLERHKKKSYLHRIVTYGIL
;
A
#
# COMPACT_ATOMS: atom_id res chain seq x y z
N MET A 1 9.77 -17.98 12.19
CA MET A 1 8.89 -17.04 11.47
C MET A 1 7.83 -16.66 12.48
N PHE A 2 7.60 -15.36 12.73
CA PHE A 2 6.57 -14.92 13.68
C PHE A 2 5.20 -14.98 12.99
N GLU A 3 4.15 -15.21 13.77
CA GLU A 3 2.79 -15.34 13.27
C GLU A 3 2.16 -13.96 13.01
N ASP A 4 1.14 -13.90 12.15
CA ASP A 4 0.47 -12.63 11.86
C ASP A 4 -0.18 -12.06 13.13
N GLU A 5 -0.72 -12.93 13.99
CA GLU A 5 -1.36 -12.56 15.25
C GLU A 5 -0.39 -11.86 16.22
N GLU A 6 0.90 -12.22 16.21
CA GLU A 6 1.93 -11.58 17.06
C GLU A 6 2.25 -10.16 16.59
N LEU A 7 2.24 -9.94 15.28
CA LEU A 7 2.40 -8.61 14.68
C LEU A 7 1.17 -7.73 14.93
N GLU A 8 -0.02 -8.31 14.77
CA GLU A 8 -1.29 -7.62 15.01
C GLU A 8 -1.42 -7.18 16.47
N ALA A 9 -1.05 -8.03 17.43
CA ALA A 9 -1.07 -7.70 18.85
C ALA A 9 -0.18 -6.47 19.19
N LEU A 10 1.02 -6.37 18.58
CA LEU A 10 1.90 -5.22 18.78
C LEU A 10 1.32 -3.93 18.19
N ILE A 11 0.70 -4.02 17.01
CA ILE A 11 0.04 -2.89 16.36
C ILE A 11 -1.19 -2.44 17.16
N ASP A 12 -1.96 -3.38 17.70
CA ASP A 12 -3.13 -3.09 18.53
C ASP A 12 -2.74 -2.44 19.87
N GLU A 13 -1.60 -2.83 20.44
CA GLU A 13 -1.04 -2.20 21.62
C GLU A 13 -0.54 -0.77 21.33
N TYR A 14 0.23 -0.59 20.25
CA TYR A 14 0.75 0.72 19.86
C TYR A 14 0.84 0.89 18.34
N CYS A 15 -0.22 1.43 17.74
CA CYS A 15 -0.33 1.55 16.29
C CYS A 15 0.68 2.50 15.62
N CYS A 16 1.36 3.37 16.39
CA CYS A 16 2.29 4.38 15.87
C CYS A 16 3.74 3.86 15.71
N GLN A 17 4.00 2.58 15.98
CA GLN A 17 5.35 2.01 15.93
C GLN A 17 5.98 2.13 14.54
N THR A 18 7.27 2.38 14.52
CA THR A 18 8.10 2.24 13.33
C THR A 18 8.37 0.77 13.02
N GLN A 19 8.76 0.47 11.78
CA GLN A 19 9.15 -0.89 11.42
C GLN A 19 10.42 -1.36 12.14
N GLU A 20 11.26 -0.43 12.60
CA GLU A 20 12.47 -0.71 13.37
C GLU A 20 12.11 -1.16 14.79
N GLU A 21 11.23 -0.43 15.48
CA GLU A 21 10.72 -0.82 16.81
C GLU A 21 10.01 -2.18 16.77
N LEU A 22 9.19 -2.42 15.74
CA LEU A 22 8.56 -3.73 15.52
C LEU A 22 9.60 -4.83 15.29
N ALA A 23 10.66 -4.54 14.53
CA ALA A 23 11.73 -5.49 14.26
C ALA A 23 12.54 -5.83 15.51
N GLU A 24 12.79 -4.86 16.37
CA GLU A 24 13.43 -5.04 17.67
C GLU A 24 12.59 -5.93 18.59
N SER A 25 11.29 -5.63 18.74
CA SER A 25 10.35 -6.42 19.55
C SER A 25 10.25 -7.87 19.08
N LEU A 26 10.15 -8.08 17.77
CA LEU A 26 10.02 -9.40 17.14
C LEU A 26 11.38 -10.10 16.92
N ARG A 27 12.50 -9.43 17.21
CA ARG A 27 13.87 -9.92 17.00
C ARG A 27 14.13 -10.40 15.56
N VAL A 28 13.61 -9.66 14.60
CA VAL A 28 13.77 -9.94 13.16
C VAL A 28 14.39 -8.75 12.44
N THR A 29 14.66 -8.90 11.16
CA THR A 29 15.06 -7.75 10.33
C THR A 29 13.87 -6.88 9.98
N GLN A 30 14.09 -5.57 9.86
CA GLN A 30 13.09 -4.61 9.36
C GLN A 30 12.49 -5.03 8.01
N ALA A 31 13.30 -5.64 7.13
CA ALA A 31 12.83 -6.15 5.84
C ALA A 31 11.80 -7.28 6.00
N THR A 32 11.93 -8.13 7.03
CA THR A 32 10.95 -9.18 7.34
C THR A 32 9.64 -8.57 7.80
N VAL A 33 9.68 -7.57 8.70
CA VAL A 33 8.49 -6.84 9.17
C VAL A 33 7.78 -6.15 8.01
N SER A 34 8.52 -5.45 7.15
CA SER A 34 7.98 -4.76 5.98
C SER A 34 7.24 -5.71 5.03
N LYS A 35 7.82 -6.88 4.75
CA LYS A 35 7.16 -7.92 3.94
C LYS A 35 5.88 -8.44 4.60
N ARG A 36 5.91 -8.65 5.92
CA ARG A 36 4.76 -9.20 6.66
C ARG A 36 3.61 -8.20 6.74
N LEU A 37 3.88 -6.94 7.11
CA LEU A 37 2.89 -5.85 7.09
C LEU A 37 2.19 -5.75 5.74
N LYS A 38 2.96 -5.82 4.64
CA LYS A 38 2.40 -5.78 3.28
C LYS A 38 1.54 -7.00 2.97
N ALA A 39 1.93 -8.19 3.42
CA ALA A 39 1.16 -9.42 3.22
C ALA A 39 -0.15 -9.42 4.02
N ALA A 40 -0.12 -8.93 5.26
CA ALA A 40 -1.28 -8.74 6.13
C ALA A 40 -2.14 -7.51 5.73
N GLY A 41 -1.70 -6.74 4.73
CA GLY A 41 -2.46 -5.61 4.20
C GLY A 41 -2.38 -4.34 5.04
N TYR A 42 -1.44 -4.19 5.98
CA TYR A 42 -1.28 -2.97 6.76
C TYR A 42 -0.56 -1.87 5.96
N ILE A 43 -1.01 -0.63 6.15
CA ILE A 43 -0.36 0.58 5.64
C ILE A 43 -0.16 1.59 6.76
N GLN A 44 0.83 2.46 6.63
CA GLN A 44 1.01 3.58 7.56
C GLN A 44 0.21 4.80 7.07
N LYS A 45 -0.67 5.33 7.91
CA LYS A 45 -1.49 6.50 7.65
C LYS A 45 -1.39 7.46 8.82
N GLN A 46 -0.82 8.63 8.58
CA GLN A 46 -0.59 9.67 9.62
C GLN A 46 0.18 9.14 10.84
N GLY A 47 1.13 8.23 10.62
CA GLY A 47 1.92 7.59 11.68
C GLY A 47 1.36 6.25 12.16
N ASN A 48 0.07 5.97 11.95
CA ASN A 48 -0.57 4.76 12.47
C ASN A 48 -0.60 3.64 11.44
N TRP A 49 -0.35 2.41 11.87
CA TRP A 49 -0.66 1.21 11.09
C TRP A 49 -2.17 0.98 11.06
N VAL A 50 -2.72 0.89 9.85
CA VAL A 50 -4.14 0.60 9.62
C VAL A 50 -4.27 -0.50 8.58
N PRO A 51 -5.23 -1.44 8.73
CA PRO A 51 -5.56 -2.39 7.68
C PRO A 51 -5.98 -1.62 6.42
N HIS A 52 -5.38 -1.98 5.28
CA HIS A 52 -5.72 -1.42 3.98
C HIS A 52 -6.86 -2.22 3.34
N GLU A 53 -8.07 -2.01 3.86
CA GLU A 53 -9.27 -2.52 3.20
C GLU A 53 -9.77 -1.49 2.18
N LEU A 54 -9.73 -1.85 0.90
CA LEU A 54 -10.38 -1.07 -0.14
C LEU A 54 -11.88 -1.35 -0.11
N LYS A 55 -12.70 -0.30 -0.04
CA LYS A 55 -14.13 -0.47 -0.21
C LYS A 55 -14.41 -0.96 -1.63
N PRO A 56 -15.49 -1.73 -1.89
CA PRO A 56 -15.83 -2.20 -3.24
C PRO A 56 -15.85 -1.08 -4.28
N ARG A 57 -16.35 0.11 -3.90
CA ARG A 57 -16.33 1.33 -4.73
C ARG A 57 -14.91 1.79 -5.10
N ASP A 58 -13.97 1.71 -4.16
CA ASP A 58 -12.58 2.11 -4.39
C ASP A 58 -11.87 1.10 -5.30
N VAL A 59 -12.19 -0.19 -5.17
CA VAL A 59 -11.73 -1.25 -6.09
C VAL A 59 -12.24 -0.99 -7.50
N GLU A 60 -13.54 -0.77 -7.67
CA GLU A 60 -14.15 -0.49 -8.98
C GLU A 60 -13.58 0.79 -9.61
N THR A 61 -13.40 1.85 -8.82
CA THR A 61 -12.79 3.10 -9.28
C THR A 61 -11.36 2.85 -9.77
N ARG A 62 -10.55 2.10 -9.01
CA ARG A 62 -9.17 1.75 -9.42
C ARG A 62 -9.15 0.91 -10.68
N PHE A 63 -10.06 -0.06 -10.80
CA PHE A 63 -10.19 -0.91 -11.98
C PHE A 63 -10.55 -0.07 -13.22
N SER A 64 -11.60 0.76 -13.12
CA SER A 64 -12.05 1.64 -14.20
C SER A 64 -10.94 2.60 -14.65
N MET A 65 -10.26 3.26 -13.72
CA MET A 65 -9.12 4.13 -14.04
C MET A 65 -8.00 3.37 -14.76
N SER A 66 -7.67 2.16 -14.28
CA SER A 66 -6.63 1.33 -14.89
C SER A 66 -6.99 0.91 -16.31
N GLU A 67 -8.25 0.54 -16.54
CA GLU A 67 -8.77 0.21 -17.87
C GLU A 67 -8.70 1.41 -18.82
N MET A 68 -9.13 2.60 -18.37
CA MET A 68 -9.04 3.84 -19.16
C MET A 68 -7.59 4.16 -19.54
N LEU A 69 -6.65 4.03 -18.60
CA LEU A 69 -5.23 4.27 -18.85
C LEU A 69 -4.64 3.26 -19.82
N LEU A 70 -5.00 1.99 -19.70
CA LEU A 70 -4.58 0.93 -20.61
C LEU A 70 -5.11 1.15 -22.03
N GLU A 71 -6.37 1.52 -22.17
CA GLU A 71 -6.97 1.85 -23.46
C GLU A 71 -6.34 3.08 -24.10
N ARG A 72 -6.04 4.12 -23.29
CA ARG A 72 -5.26 5.28 -23.75
C ARG A 72 -3.87 4.86 -24.22
N HIS A 73 -3.22 3.94 -23.51
CA HIS A 73 -1.90 3.42 -23.86
C HIS A 73 -1.91 2.70 -25.22
N LYS A 74 -2.92 1.87 -25.48
CA LYS A 74 -3.08 1.14 -26.74
C LYS A 74 -3.41 2.07 -27.92
N LYS A 75 -4.25 3.08 -27.70
CA LYS A 75 -4.78 3.93 -28.78
C LYS A 75 -3.87 5.10 -29.16
N LYS A 76 -3.07 5.64 -28.24
CA LYS A 76 -2.28 6.86 -28.46
C LYS A 76 -0.80 6.58 -28.67
N SER A 77 -0.19 7.23 -29.66
CA SER A 77 1.28 7.23 -29.81
C SER A 77 1.94 7.82 -28.55
N TYR A 78 3.19 7.42 -28.28
CA TYR A 78 3.93 7.85 -27.09
C TYR A 78 3.95 9.38 -26.93
N LEU A 79 4.19 10.12 -28.01
CA LEU A 79 4.19 11.58 -28.01
C LEU A 79 2.80 12.16 -27.66
N HIS A 80 1.71 11.56 -28.15
CA HIS A 80 0.35 11.98 -27.82
C HIS A 80 -0.07 11.61 -26.37
N ARG A 81 0.70 10.76 -25.69
CA ARG A 81 0.53 10.45 -24.26
C ARG A 81 1.24 11.45 -23.35
N ILE A 82 2.36 12.02 -23.80
CA ILE A 82 3.15 13.01 -23.04
C ILE A 82 2.41 14.36 -22.94
N VAL A 83 1.63 14.73 -23.96
CA VAL A 83 0.82 15.96 -23.91
C VAL A 83 -0.39 15.76 -22.99
N THR A 84 -0.17 15.90 -21.69
CA THR A 84 -1.21 16.21 -20.70
C THR A 84 -1.33 17.72 -20.64
N TYR A 85 -2.41 18.25 -21.22
CA TYR A 85 -2.86 19.65 -21.13
C TYR A 85 -1.73 20.67 -20.95
N GLY A 86 -0.95 20.88 -22.01
CA GLY A 86 -0.18 22.12 -22.12
C GLY A 86 -1.14 23.28 -22.31
N ILE A 87 -1.25 24.11 -21.27
CA ILE A 87 -1.67 25.52 -21.28
C ILE A 87 -3.14 25.77 -21.67
N LEU A 88 -3.94 26.16 -20.66
CA LEU A 88 -4.98 27.18 -20.82
C LEU A 88 -4.31 28.54 -20.74
#